data_AF-A0A0C3DK26-F1
#
_entry.id   AF-A0A0C3DK26-F1
#
_cell.length_a   1.000
_cell.length_b   1.000
_cell.length_c   1.000
_cell.angle_alpha   90.00
_cell.angle_beta   90.00
_cell.angle_gamma   90.00
#
_symmetry.space_group_name_H-M   'P 1'
#
loop_
_entity.id
_entity.type
_entity.pdbx_description
1 polymer ?
#
loop_
_entity_poly.entity_id
_entity_poly.type
_entity_poly.pdbx_seq_one_letter_code
_entity_poly.pdbx_strand_id
1 'polypeptide(L)' 'AVLSTHDLPHIHFHADDDSLWRNASWTHFWDKPVWIIPIHRSLPVGHWVLCTIDFPSRKLFLFDSLAQQKPWKHEIKV' A
#
# COMPACT_ATOMS: atom_id res chain seq x y z
N ALA A 1 -11.86 2.59 -0.87
CA ALA A 1 -11.28 3.86 -0.37
C ALA A 1 -9.77 3.78 -0.45
N VAL A 2 -9.07 4.90 -0.62
CA VAL A 2 -7.64 4.92 -1.00
C VAL A 2 -6.78 5.37 0.18
N LEU A 3 -5.79 4.57 0.55
CA LEU A 3 -4.67 4.90 1.42
C LEU A 3 -3.40 4.94 0.55
N SER A 4 -2.98 6.12 0.10
CA SER A 4 -1.78 6.27 -0.73
C SER A 4 -0.53 5.89 0.04
N THR A 5 0.31 5.00 -0.50
CA THR A 5 1.62 4.78 0.09
C THR A 5 2.65 5.85 -0.33
N HIS A 6 2.25 6.93 -1.01
CA HIS A 6 3.13 8.10 -1.14
C HIS A 6 3.51 8.61 0.26
N ASP A 7 2.62 8.43 1.23
CA ASP A 7 2.82 8.75 2.64
C ASP A 7 3.53 7.62 3.41
N LEU A 8 4.02 6.56 2.76
CA LEU A 8 4.62 5.37 3.38
C LEU A 8 6.14 5.30 3.41
N PRO A 9 6.93 6.05 2.59
CA PRO A 9 8.34 6.29 2.91
C PRO A 9 8.47 6.85 4.33
N HIS A 10 7.50 7.66 4.76
CA HIS A 10 7.36 8.16 6.12
C HIS A 10 7.28 7.01 7.14
N ILE A 11 6.50 5.94 6.92
CA ILE A 11 6.48 4.74 7.80
C ILE A 11 7.86 4.05 7.85
N HIS A 12 8.55 3.98 6.71
CA HIS A 12 9.91 3.42 6.64
C HIS A 12 10.97 4.30 7.34
N PHE A 13 10.64 5.57 7.62
CA PHE A 13 11.43 6.57 8.34
C PHE A 13 10.83 6.95 9.71
N HIS A 14 10.01 6.10 10.34
CA HIS A 14 9.38 6.34 11.65
C HIS A 14 8.52 7.61 11.72
N ALA A 15 7.77 7.91 10.67
CA ALA A 15 6.76 8.95 10.74
C ALA A 15 5.70 8.56 11.77
N ASP A 16 5.36 9.57 12.56
CA ASP A 16 4.38 9.48 13.62
C ASP A 16 2.99 9.09 13.08
N ASP A 17 2.27 8.24 13.80
CA ASP A 17 0.97 7.72 13.41
C ASP A 17 -0.04 8.86 13.15
N ASP A 18 0.06 9.96 13.90
CA ASP A 18 -0.78 11.15 13.71
C ASP A 18 -0.58 11.78 12.33
N SER A 19 0.64 11.73 11.78
CA SER A 19 0.93 12.31 10.45
C SER A 19 0.25 11.50 9.35
N LEU A 20 0.25 10.18 9.47
CA LEU A 20 -0.44 9.27 8.54
C LEU A 20 -1.95 9.42 8.67
N TRP A 21 -2.43 9.50 9.92
CA TRP A 21 -3.84 9.66 10.21
C TRP A 21 -4.40 10.96 9.66
N ARG A 22 -3.68 12.08 9.76
CA ARG A 22 -4.08 13.35 9.14
C ARG A 22 -4.32 13.23 7.64
N ASN A 23 -3.45 12.51 6.93
CA ASN A 23 -3.54 12.37 5.47
C ASN A 23 -4.61 11.38 5.01
N ALA A 24 -4.92 10.36 5.82
CA ALA A 24 -5.85 9.32 5.45
C ALA A 24 -7.25 9.48 6.08
N SER A 25 -7.38 10.28 7.15
CA SER A 25 -8.57 10.25 8.00
C SER A 25 -9.86 10.65 7.28
N TRP A 26 -9.77 11.69 6.45
CA TRP A 26 -10.89 12.19 5.66
C TRP A 26 -11.45 11.17 4.66
N THR A 27 -10.69 10.13 4.32
CA THR A 27 -11.13 9.09 3.37
C THR A 27 -12.04 8.04 4.02
N HIS A 28 -12.04 7.95 5.36
CA HIS A 28 -12.75 6.92 6.12
C HIS A 28 -12.53 5.52 5.55
N PHE A 29 -11.30 5.23 5.09
CA PHE A 29 -11.05 4.01 4.36
C PHE A 29 -11.26 2.77 5.21
N TRP A 30 -10.99 2.85 6.51
CA TRP A 30 -11.19 1.78 7.48
C TRP A 30 -12.64 1.34 7.63
N ASP A 31 -13.61 2.20 7.34
CA ASP A 31 -15.04 1.88 7.38
C ASP A 31 -15.53 1.17 6.10
N LYS A 32 -14.65 0.98 5.10
CA LYS A 32 -15.00 0.35 3.83
C LYS A 32 -14.60 -1.13 3.82
N PRO A 33 -15.41 -2.00 3.19
CA PRO A 33 -15.07 -3.41 3.06
C PRO A 33 -13.87 -3.66 2.14
N VAL A 34 -13.55 -2.69 1.27
CA VAL A 34 -12.43 -2.78 0.33
C VAL A 34 -11.51 -1.57 0.47
N TRP A 35 -10.24 -1.83 0.78
CA TRP A 35 -9.18 -0.82 0.88
C TRP A 35 -8.30 -0.89 -0.36
N ILE A 36 -7.88 0.27 -0.84
CA ILE A 36 -6.98 0.42 -1.98
C ILE A 36 -5.71 1.07 -1.43
N ILE A 37 -4.57 0.42 -1.64
CA ILE A 37 -3.27 0.79 -1.10
C ILE A 37 -2.28 0.87 -2.27
N PRO A 38 -2.10 2.03 -2.91
CA PRO A 38 -1.09 2.25 -3.96
C PRO A 38 0.31 2.25 -3.35
N ILE A 39 1.12 1.20 -3.58
CA ILE A 39 2.47 0.98 -3.04
C ILE A 39 3.55 1.56 -3.98
N HIS A 40 4.39 2.47 -3.48
CA HIS A 40 5.54 3.02 -4.21
C HIS A 40 6.78 2.15 -3.99
N ARG A 41 7.37 1.67 -5.08
CA ARG A 41 8.63 0.93 -5.10
C ARG A 41 9.71 1.83 -5.70
N SER A 42 10.66 2.26 -4.88
CA SER A 42 11.71 3.22 -5.29
C SER A 42 12.83 2.61 -6.14
N LEU A 43 12.97 1.28 -6.14
CA LEU A 43 14.02 0.55 -6.86
C LEU A 43 13.41 -0.57 -7.72
N PRO A 44 14.04 -0.94 -8.86
CA PRO A 44 15.23 -0.34 -9.48
C PRO A 44 14.95 0.94 -10.29
N VAL A 45 13.71 1.13 -10.72
CA VAL A 45 13.20 2.36 -11.38
C VAL A 45 11.87 2.61 -10.70
N GLY A 46 11.68 3.79 -10.11
CA GLY A 46 10.48 4.14 -9.33
C GLY A 46 9.20 3.65 -10.01
N HIS A 47 8.42 2.81 -9.30
CA HIS A 47 7.25 2.12 -9.86
C HIS A 47 6.13 2.05 -8.83
N TRP A 48 4.89 2.22 -9.29
CA TRP A 48 3.70 2.11 -8.45
C TRP A 48 3.00 0.79 -8.70
N VAL A 49 2.70 0.08 -7.63
CA VAL A 49 1.86 -1.12 -7.63
C VAL A 49 0.63 -0.86 -6.77
N LEU A 50 -0.45 -1.62 -6.99
CA LEU A 50 -1.70 -1.42 -6.28
C LEU A 50 -2.04 -2.67 -5.47
N CYS A 51 -2.14 -2.54 -4.16
CA CYS A 51 -2.68 -3.58 -3.30
C CYS A 51 -4.15 -3.25 -2.97
N THR A 52 -5.03 -4.23 -3.13
CA THR A 52 -6.44 -4.13 -2.74
C THR A 52 -6.70 -5.14 -1.64
N ILE A 53 -7.21 -4.68 -0.51
CA ILE A 53 -7.62 -5.53 0.61
C ILE A 53 -9.13 -5.67 0.56
N ASP A 54 -9.62 -6.89 0.37
CA ASP A 54 -11.02 -7.25 0.53
C ASP A 54 -11.21 -7.89 1.91
N PHE A 55 -11.73 -7.11 2.86
CA PHE A 55 -11.94 -7.54 4.25
C PHE A 55 -12.95 -8.68 4.37
N PRO A 56 -14.15 -8.58 3.76
CA PRO A 56 -15.13 -9.67 3.79
C PRO A 56 -14.55 -11.01 3.34
N SER A 57 -13.77 -11.03 2.25
CA SER A 57 -13.21 -12.28 1.73
C SER A 57 -11.86 -12.66 2.32
N ARG A 58 -11.27 -11.79 3.16
CA ARG A 58 -9.91 -11.94 3.73
C ARG A 58 -8.85 -12.15 2.65
N LYS A 59 -8.97 -11.44 1.53
CA LYS A 59 -8.06 -11.55 0.39
C LYS A 59 -7.28 -10.27 0.17
N LEU A 60 -6.05 -10.47 -0.25
CA LEU A 60 -5.16 -9.42 -0.73
C LEU A 60 -4.95 -9.65 -2.22
N PHE A 61 -5.26 -8.63 -3.01
CA PHE A 61 -5.01 -8.63 -4.44
C PHE A 61 -3.91 -7.65 -4.75
N LEU A 62 -2.87 -8.15 -5.41
CA LEU A 62 -1.78 -7.33 -5.85
C LEU A 62 -1.85 -7.16 -7.36
N PHE A 63 -1.83 -5.91 -7.80
CA PHE A 63 -1.78 -5.52 -9.20
C PHE A 63 -0.48 -4.77 -9.48
N ASP A 64 0.28 -5.30 -10.45
CA ASP A 64 1.49 -4.68 -10.97
C ASP A 64 1.30 -4.49 -12.48
N SER A 65 1.25 -3.23 -12.92
CA SER A 65 1.03 -2.89 -14.33
C SER A 65 2.21 -3.23 -15.24
N LEU A 66 3.42 -3.41 -14.68
CA LEU A 66 4.58 -3.90 -15.43
C LEU A 66 4.57 -5.42 -15.57
N ALA A 67 3.60 -6.10 -14.95
CA ALA A 67 3.48 -7.56 -14.93
C ALA A 67 4.83 -8.23 -14.61
N GLN A 68 5.61 -7.66 -13.67
CA GLN A 68 6.93 -8.18 -13.34
C GLN A 68 6.82 -9.65 -12.94
N GLN A 69 7.46 -10.52 -13.73
CA GLN A 69 7.43 -11.98 -13.57
C GLN A 69 8.15 -12.46 -12.29
N LYS A 70 9.01 -11.62 -11.68
CA LYS A 70 9.74 -11.99 -10.46
C LYS A 70 8.86 -11.72 -9.23
N PRO A 71 8.50 -12.77 -8.46
CA PRO A 71 7.74 -12.59 -7.23
C PRO A 71 8.57 -11.84 -6.19
N TRP A 72 7.90 -11.06 -5.34
CA TRP A 72 8.46 -10.17 -4.32
C TRP A 72 9.20 -10.88 -3.15
N LYS A 73 9.71 -12.09 -3.39
CA LYS A 73 10.32 -12.97 -2.39
C LYS A 73 11.53 -12.35 -1.67
N HIS A 74 12.17 -11.34 -2.26
CA HIS A 74 13.32 -10.66 -1.67
C HIS A 74 12.92 -9.50 -0.75
N GLU A 75 11.67 -9.05 -0.81
CA GLU A 75 11.14 -7.94 0.00
C GLU A 75 10.35 -8.44 1.22
N ILE A 76 9.95 -9.72 1.21
CA ILE A 76 9.29 -10.39 2.33
C ILE A 76 10.38 -10.96 3.25
N LYS A 77 10.63 -10.31 4.40
CA LYS A 77 11.40 -10.92 5.49
C LYS A 77 10.53 -11.99 6.16
N VAL A 78 11.03 -13.22 6.23
CA VAL A 78 10.44 -14.33 7.00
C VAL A 78 10.80 -14.18 8.47
#